data_AF-A0A6J0D743-F1
#
_entry.id   AF-A0A6J0D743-F1
#
_cell.length_a   1.000
_cell.length_b   1.000
_cell.length_c   1.000
_cell.angle_alpha   90.00
_cell.angle_beta   90.00
_cell.angle_gamma   90.00
#
_symmetry.space_group_name_H-M   'P 1'
#
loop_
_entity.id
_entity.type
_entity.pdbx_description
1 polymer ?
#
loop_
_entity_poly.entity_id
_entity_poly.type
_entity_poly.pdbx_seq_one_letter_code
_entity_poly.pdbx_strand_id
1 'polypeptide(L)'
;MADSASLRVQLCTEQFGSRAPRGCHAAADGSLQWDGARRWGWLSGAPTANPGQDAGGGGGRWAALPVLSGLRAVLLPQGFPDSVSPDYLSYQLWDSVQAFASSLSGSLATQAVLQGLGVGDAKASVSAATSTWLLKDSTGMLGRIVFAWWKGSKLDCNAKQWRLFADVLNDIAMFLEIMAPMYPIFFTMTVSTSNLAKCIVGVAGGATRAALTMHQARRNNMADVSAKDSSQETVVNLAGLLVSLLMLPLVSSCPSLSLGCFILLTALHIYANYRAVRALVLETLNESRLQLVLKHFLQRGEVLEPASANQMEPLWTGFWPSLSLSLGVPLHHLVSRQKQPSASPMNSGECRNSWPPKVHRINGGCRPSLPVTYTIPSKTHGKLWNKGQEVCKIWKIG
;
A
#
# COMPACT_ATOMS: atom_id res chain seq x y z
N MET A 1 45.59 22.76 33.14
CA MET A 1 45.02 23.01 31.80
C MET A 1 43.94 21.97 31.60
N ALA A 2 42.67 22.39 31.69
CA ALA A 2 41.53 21.48 31.68
C ALA A 2 41.08 21.21 30.24
N ASP A 3 40.85 19.93 29.95
CA ASP A 3 40.29 19.41 28.70
C ASP A 3 38.90 20.00 28.42
N SER A 4 38.79 20.78 27.34
CA SER A 4 37.51 21.15 26.74
C SER A 4 37.05 20.03 25.80
N ALA A 5 36.65 18.90 26.36
CA ALA A 5 35.78 17.98 25.63
C ALA A 5 34.40 18.64 25.53
N SER A 6 34.07 19.16 24.35
CA SER A 6 32.71 19.59 24.00
C SER A 6 31.75 18.43 24.20
N LEU A 7 31.19 18.32 25.41
CA LEU A 7 30.06 17.43 25.69
C LEU A 7 28.90 17.94 24.84
N ARG A 8 28.60 17.21 23.76
CA ARG A 8 27.33 17.37 23.04
C ARG A 8 26.21 17.02 24.01
N VAL A 9 25.60 18.04 24.63
CA VAL A 9 24.47 17.85 25.52
C VAL A 9 23.33 17.27 24.70
N GLN A 10 22.86 16.10 25.11
CA GLN A 10 21.67 15.49 24.54
C GLN A 10 20.45 16.28 25.03
N LEU A 11 19.75 16.92 24.09
CA LEU A 11 18.66 17.85 24.40
C LEU A 11 17.30 17.16 24.43
N CYS A 12 17.14 16.09 23.67
CA CYS A 12 15.89 15.34 23.58
C CYS A 12 16.15 13.89 23.20
N THR A 13 15.20 13.04 23.54
CA THR A 13 15.15 11.63 23.15
C THR A 13 13.87 11.35 22.39
N GLU A 14 13.98 10.65 21.27
CA GLU A 14 12.81 10.12 20.57
C GLU A 14 12.94 8.60 20.44
N GLN A 15 11.82 7.90 20.56
CA GLN A 15 11.72 6.47 20.30
C GLN A 15 10.49 6.24 19.42
N PHE A 16 10.72 5.97 18.13
CA PHE A 16 9.67 5.69 17.16
C PHE A 16 9.90 4.32 16.50
N GLY A 17 8.89 3.45 16.55
CA GLY A 17 8.99 2.05 16.09
C GLY A 17 9.81 1.14 17.03
N SER A 18 10.06 -0.11 16.61
CA SER A 18 10.71 -1.17 17.38
C SER A 18 12.23 -1.01 17.58
N ARG A 19 12.77 0.22 17.56
CA ARG A 19 14.22 0.46 17.74
C ARG A 19 14.53 1.50 18.81
N ALA A 20 15.70 1.28 19.42
CA ALA A 20 16.26 1.97 20.58
C ALA A 20 16.15 3.51 20.50
N PRO A 21 16.01 4.19 21.67
CA PRO A 21 15.91 5.64 21.75
C PRO A 21 17.11 6.33 21.11
N ARG A 22 16.85 7.41 20.36
CA ARG A 22 17.89 8.25 19.74
C ARG A 22 17.94 9.60 20.43
N GLY A 23 19.16 10.10 20.65
CA GLY A 23 19.40 11.44 21.14
C GLY A 23 19.33 12.48 20.03
N CYS A 24 18.96 13.70 20.41
CA CYS A 24 19.13 14.89 19.58
C CYS A 24 20.10 15.87 20.23
N HIS A 25 20.83 16.60 19.39
CA HIS A 25 21.79 17.63 19.77
C HIS A 25 21.53 18.91 18.97
N ALA A 26 21.81 20.07 19.55
CA ALA A 26 21.76 21.33 18.80
C ALA A 26 23.00 21.45 17.90
N ALA A 27 22.79 21.73 16.63
CA ALA A 27 23.81 22.16 15.70
C ALA A 27 24.11 23.66 15.86
N ALA A 28 25.24 24.10 15.33
CA ALA A 28 25.71 25.48 15.45
C ALA A 28 24.78 26.51 14.78
N ASP A 29 23.90 26.08 13.88
CA ASP A 29 22.87 26.90 13.22
C ASP A 29 21.53 26.95 13.98
N GLY A 30 21.46 26.33 15.17
CA GLY A 30 20.25 26.23 15.98
C GLY A 30 19.31 25.08 15.57
N SER A 31 19.66 24.28 14.55
CA SER A 31 18.87 23.12 14.15
C SER A 31 19.13 21.90 15.07
N LEU A 32 18.14 21.01 15.22
CA LEU A 32 18.30 19.77 15.99
C LEU A 32 18.82 18.65 15.06
N GLN A 33 19.96 18.05 15.40
CA GLN A 33 20.54 16.88 14.73
C GLN A 33 20.32 15.62 15.56
N TRP A 34 19.90 14.53 14.89
CA TRP A 34 19.59 13.25 15.52
C TRP A 34 20.72 12.24 15.33
N ASP A 35 20.98 11.44 16.38
CA ASP A 35 22.00 10.40 16.32
C ASP A 35 21.61 9.24 15.39
N GLY A 36 22.56 8.78 14.58
CA GLY A 36 22.44 7.53 13.81
C GLY A 36 21.61 7.60 12.54
N ALA A 37 21.52 8.76 11.87
CA ALA A 37 20.93 8.89 10.54
C ALA A 37 21.40 7.74 9.62
N ARG A 38 20.52 6.79 9.29
CA ARG A 38 20.94 5.60 8.56
C ARG A 38 21.28 5.98 7.13
N ARG A 39 22.55 5.80 6.75
CA ARG A 39 23.02 5.99 5.38
C ARG A 39 22.65 4.74 4.57
N TRP A 40 21.60 4.84 3.74
CA TRP A 40 21.19 3.77 2.84
C TRP A 40 22.17 3.69 1.66
N GLY A 41 23.02 2.66 1.66
CA GLY A 41 24.10 2.48 0.68
C GLY A 41 23.65 2.23 -0.77
N TRP A 42 22.36 1.97 -1.01
CA TRP A 42 21.84 1.65 -2.35
C TRP A 42 21.71 2.88 -3.27
N LEU A 43 21.80 4.10 -2.72
CA LEU A 43 21.91 5.34 -3.50
C LEU A 43 23.37 5.69 -3.85
N SER A 44 24.33 4.85 -3.47
CA SER A 44 25.74 5.01 -3.79
C SER A 44 26.27 3.67 -4.32
N GLY A 45 26.14 3.47 -5.63
CA GLY A 45 26.75 2.32 -6.29
C GLY A 45 28.26 2.32 -6.07
N ALA A 46 28.74 1.44 -5.20
CA ALA A 46 30.12 1.00 -5.13
C ALA A 46 30.12 -0.50 -4.79
N PRO A 47 30.89 -1.34 -5.50
CA PRO A 47 30.97 -2.77 -5.22
C PRO A 47 31.56 -3.01 -3.83
N THR A 48 31.04 -4.01 -3.13
CA THR A 48 31.58 -4.52 -1.86
C THR A 48 33.03 -4.98 -2.07
N ALA A 49 33.98 -4.32 -1.41
CA ALA A 49 35.36 -4.80 -1.27
C ALA A 49 35.63 -5.23 0.19
N ASN A 50 36.25 -6.40 0.33
CA ASN A 50 36.65 -7.02 1.61
C ASN A 50 37.66 -6.16 2.39
N PRO A 51 37.73 -6.31 3.73
CA PRO A 51 38.64 -5.53 4.55
C PRO A 51 40.05 -6.11 4.54
N GLY A 52 41.03 -5.29 4.16
CA GLY A 52 42.45 -5.56 4.40
C GLY A 52 43.40 -4.89 3.42
N GLN A 53 43.77 -3.63 3.68
CA GLN A 53 45.15 -3.12 3.66
C GLN A 53 45.18 -1.58 3.77
N ASP A 54 46.23 -1.13 4.47
CA ASP A 54 46.46 0.24 4.91
C ASP A 54 46.88 1.23 3.82
N ALA A 55 46.66 2.51 4.19
CA ALA A 55 47.42 3.70 3.84
C ALA A 55 47.26 4.34 2.44
N GLY A 56 46.89 5.63 2.47
CA GLY A 56 47.42 6.62 1.51
C GLY A 56 46.38 7.45 0.75
N GLY A 57 46.12 8.66 1.25
CA GLY A 57 45.94 9.89 0.45
C GLY A 57 44.92 9.92 -0.69
N GLY A 58 43.86 10.73 -0.54
CA GLY A 58 43.05 11.18 -1.66
C GLY A 58 41.64 11.57 -1.28
N GLY A 59 41.48 12.74 -0.66
CA GLY A 59 40.17 13.32 -0.34
C GLY A 59 39.39 13.69 -1.61
N GLY A 60 38.65 12.73 -2.16
CA GLY A 60 37.59 12.96 -3.16
C GLY A 60 36.22 12.92 -2.50
N ARG A 61 35.91 13.92 -1.66
CA ARG A 61 34.55 14.12 -1.15
C ARG A 61 33.67 14.59 -2.32
N TRP A 62 32.85 13.68 -2.82
CA TRP A 62 31.72 13.95 -3.70
C TRP A 62 30.88 15.09 -3.13
N ALA A 63 31.07 16.30 -3.64
CA ALA A 63 30.12 17.39 -3.49
C ALA A 63 28.88 16.99 -4.30
N ALA A 64 27.91 16.35 -3.65
CA ALA A 64 26.58 16.17 -4.22
C ALA A 64 26.04 17.57 -4.58
N LEU A 65 25.76 17.78 -5.86
CA LEU A 65 25.38 19.08 -6.42
C LEU A 65 24.22 19.71 -5.63
N PRO A 66 24.21 21.03 -5.40
CA PRO A 66 23.15 21.75 -4.66
C PRO A 66 21.73 21.44 -5.15
N VAL A 67 21.60 21.15 -6.45
CA VAL A 67 20.35 20.79 -7.13
C VAL A 67 19.76 19.46 -6.63
N LEU A 68 20.59 18.45 -6.39
CA LEU A 68 20.13 17.15 -5.87
C LEU A 68 19.67 17.27 -4.41
N SER A 69 20.34 18.13 -3.63
CA SER A 69 19.94 18.46 -2.26
C SER A 69 18.61 19.22 -2.23
N GLY A 70 18.38 20.16 -3.16
CA GLY A 70 17.12 20.88 -3.31
C GLY A 70 15.95 19.97 -3.74
N LEU A 71 16.16 19.12 -4.74
CA LEU A 71 15.17 18.13 -5.19
C LEU A 71 14.76 17.17 -4.07
N ARG A 72 15.74 16.74 -3.26
CA ARG A 72 15.48 15.89 -2.09
C ARG A 72 14.59 16.60 -1.06
N ALA A 73 14.84 17.87 -0.78
CA ALA A 73 14.04 18.65 0.17
C ALA A 73 12.61 18.92 -0.32
N VAL A 74 12.44 19.08 -1.64
CA VAL A 74 11.12 19.29 -2.25
C VAL A 74 10.31 18.01 -2.26
N LEU A 75 10.92 16.89 -2.64
CA LEU A 75 10.20 15.64 -2.94
C LEU A 75 10.15 14.65 -1.79
N LEU A 76 11.11 14.65 -0.86
CA LEU A 76 11.12 13.70 0.25
C LEU A 76 10.64 14.33 1.57
N PRO A 77 10.03 13.54 2.47
CA PRO A 77 9.68 13.99 3.81
C PRO A 77 10.88 14.47 4.62
N GLN A 78 10.64 15.43 5.50
CA GLN A 78 11.61 15.93 6.45
C GLN A 78 12.11 14.80 7.35
N GLY A 79 13.42 14.72 7.55
CA GLY A 79 14.05 13.62 8.29
C GLY A 79 14.18 12.30 7.52
N PHE A 80 13.94 12.29 6.20
CA PHE A 80 14.17 11.11 5.37
C PHE A 80 15.64 10.64 5.45
N PRO A 81 15.92 9.34 5.66
CA PRO A 81 14.98 8.20 5.55
C PRO A 81 14.32 7.78 6.86
N ASP A 82 14.74 8.30 8.00
CA ASP A 82 14.31 7.80 9.32
C ASP A 82 12.92 8.31 9.74
N SER A 83 12.30 9.19 8.95
CA SER A 83 10.95 9.71 9.18
C SER A 83 9.84 8.93 8.49
N VAL A 84 10.19 7.96 7.63
CA VAL A 84 9.24 7.15 6.88
C VAL A 84 9.48 5.65 7.08
N SER A 85 8.52 4.83 6.66
CA SER A 85 8.69 3.38 6.63
C SER A 85 9.79 2.95 5.66
N PRO A 86 10.48 1.81 5.91
CA PRO A 86 11.56 1.32 5.02
C PRO A 86 11.13 1.00 3.59
N ASP A 87 9.83 0.74 3.37
CA ASP A 87 9.24 0.43 2.07
C ASP A 87 8.84 1.68 1.25
N TYR A 88 8.92 2.89 1.83
CA TYR A 88 8.47 4.13 1.21
C TYR A 88 9.07 4.37 -0.16
N LEU A 89 10.40 4.39 -0.26
CA LEU A 89 11.07 4.74 -1.52
C LEU A 89 10.79 3.72 -2.63
N SER A 90 10.86 2.43 -2.29
CA SER A 90 10.56 1.35 -3.23
C SER A 90 9.13 1.44 -3.75
N TYR A 91 8.17 1.73 -2.87
CA TYR A 91 6.79 1.97 -3.27
C TYR A 91 6.65 3.20 -4.18
N GLN A 92 7.18 4.35 -3.77
CA GLN A 92 7.03 5.63 -4.49
C GLN A 92 7.63 5.60 -5.90
N LEU A 93 8.73 4.88 -6.10
CA LEU A 93 9.32 4.72 -7.43
C LEU A 93 8.39 3.96 -8.38
N TRP A 94 7.78 2.86 -7.93
CA TRP A 94 6.85 2.11 -8.76
C TRP A 94 5.51 2.82 -8.93
N ASP A 95 5.02 3.50 -7.88
CA ASP A 95 3.82 4.34 -7.93
C ASP A 95 3.99 5.50 -8.91
N SER A 96 5.19 6.10 -8.99
CA SER A 96 5.52 7.12 -9.99
C SER A 96 5.49 6.58 -11.43
N VAL A 97 6.04 5.38 -11.68
CA VAL A 97 5.96 4.74 -13.00
C VAL A 97 4.52 4.43 -13.36
N GLN A 98 3.73 3.94 -12.40
CA GLN A 98 2.31 3.70 -12.55
C GLN A 98 1.57 5.00 -12.92
N ALA A 99 1.71 6.06 -12.12
CA ALA A 99 1.04 7.34 -12.34
C ALA A 99 1.40 7.96 -13.70
N PHE A 100 2.66 7.86 -14.12
CA PHE A 100 3.10 8.31 -15.44
C PHE A 100 2.37 7.56 -16.57
N ALA A 101 2.35 6.23 -16.53
CA ALA A 101 1.66 5.42 -17.53
C ALA A 101 0.15 5.71 -17.57
N SER A 102 -0.48 5.86 -16.40
CA SER A 102 -1.90 6.20 -16.26
C SER A 102 -2.21 7.58 -16.85
N SER A 103 -1.33 8.57 -16.64
CA SER A 103 -1.46 9.93 -17.20
C SER A 103 -1.46 9.94 -18.73
N LEU A 104 -0.57 9.18 -19.36
CA LEU A 104 -0.51 9.03 -20.82
C LEU A 104 -1.77 8.33 -21.36
N SER A 105 -2.17 7.21 -20.75
CA SER A 105 -3.41 6.49 -21.09
C SER A 105 -4.64 7.38 -20.93
N GLY A 106 -4.71 8.17 -19.86
CA GLY A 106 -5.79 9.12 -19.63
C GLY A 106 -5.86 10.22 -20.68
N SER A 107 -4.71 10.63 -21.24
CA SER A 107 -4.66 11.60 -22.34
C SER A 107 -5.21 11.02 -23.64
N LEU A 108 -4.88 9.76 -23.98
CA LEU A 108 -5.46 9.03 -25.11
C LEU A 108 -6.98 8.90 -24.98
N ALA A 109 -7.44 8.49 -23.80
CA ALA A 109 -8.86 8.34 -23.50
C ALA A 109 -9.61 9.67 -23.59
N THR A 110 -9.03 10.76 -23.07
CA THR A 110 -9.58 12.11 -23.17
C THR A 110 -9.71 12.56 -24.63
N GLN A 111 -8.68 12.35 -25.45
CA GLN A 111 -8.74 12.66 -26.87
C GLN A 111 -9.87 11.91 -27.57
N ALA A 112 -10.03 10.61 -27.30
CA ALA A 112 -11.10 9.80 -27.87
C ALA A 112 -12.50 10.30 -27.45
N VAL A 113 -12.69 10.66 -26.18
CA VAL A 113 -13.96 11.25 -25.71
C VAL A 113 -14.25 12.56 -26.44
N LEU A 114 -13.26 13.44 -26.59
CA LEU A 114 -13.43 14.71 -27.32
C LEU A 114 -13.80 14.47 -28.79
N GLN A 115 -13.16 13.50 -29.45
CA GLN A 115 -13.50 13.09 -30.81
C GLN A 115 -14.95 12.56 -30.88
N GLY A 116 -15.36 11.71 -29.94
CA GLY A 116 -16.72 11.17 -29.88
C GLY A 116 -17.81 12.21 -29.57
N LEU A 117 -17.45 13.31 -28.89
CA LEU A 117 -18.33 14.47 -28.70
C LEU A 117 -18.44 15.35 -29.96
N GLY A 118 -17.65 15.08 -31.01
CA GLY A 118 -17.65 15.83 -32.26
C GLY A 118 -16.77 17.08 -32.23
N VAL A 119 -15.77 17.16 -31.35
CA VAL A 119 -14.79 18.26 -31.38
C VAL A 119 -14.07 18.26 -32.71
N GLY A 120 -14.23 19.35 -33.47
CA GLY A 120 -13.70 19.50 -34.83
C GLY A 120 -14.73 19.28 -35.95
N ASP A 121 -15.96 18.85 -35.62
CA ASP A 121 -17.08 18.76 -36.58
C ASP A 121 -18.00 19.98 -36.46
N ALA A 122 -18.16 20.73 -37.56
CA ALA A 122 -19.04 21.91 -37.63
C ALA A 122 -20.53 21.58 -37.43
N LYS A 123 -20.93 20.31 -37.61
CA LYS A 123 -22.30 19.84 -37.38
C LYS A 123 -22.54 19.35 -35.95
N ALA A 124 -21.49 19.25 -35.12
CA ALA A 124 -21.62 18.77 -33.75
C ALA A 124 -22.40 19.78 -32.90
N SER A 125 -23.34 19.26 -32.11
CA SER A 125 -24.13 20.08 -31.20
C SER A 125 -23.41 20.28 -29.87
N VAL A 126 -23.08 21.53 -29.57
CA VAL A 126 -22.52 21.93 -28.27
C VAL A 126 -23.46 21.57 -27.11
N SER A 127 -24.78 21.71 -27.32
CA SER A 127 -25.77 21.37 -26.29
C SER A 127 -25.86 19.86 -26.04
N ALA A 128 -25.73 19.04 -27.10
CA ALA A 128 -25.67 17.59 -26.97
C ALA A 128 -24.40 17.15 -26.22
N ALA A 129 -23.23 17.70 -26.61
CA ALA A 129 -21.96 17.42 -25.93
C ALA A 129 -22.01 17.81 -24.44
N THR A 130 -22.58 18.98 -24.14
CA THR A 130 -22.79 19.45 -22.76
C THR A 130 -23.71 18.52 -21.97
N SER A 131 -24.81 18.06 -22.58
CA SER A 131 -25.73 17.12 -21.95
C SER A 131 -25.06 15.78 -21.62
N THR A 132 -24.23 15.26 -22.53
CA THR A 132 -23.42 14.06 -22.29
C THR A 132 -22.46 14.27 -21.11
N TRP A 133 -21.80 15.43 -21.02
CA TRP A 133 -20.93 15.76 -19.89
C TRP A 133 -21.68 15.78 -18.55
N LEU A 134 -22.84 16.45 -18.50
CA LEU A 134 -23.67 16.53 -17.29
C LEU A 134 -24.16 15.14 -16.84
N LEU A 135 -24.63 14.31 -17.79
CA LEU A 135 -25.09 12.95 -17.49
C LEU A 135 -23.95 12.05 -16.99
N LYS A 136 -22.79 12.13 -17.66
CA LYS A 136 -21.58 11.41 -17.29
C LYS A 136 -21.17 11.73 -15.85
N ASP A 137 -21.14 13.01 -15.50
CA ASP A 137 -20.71 13.45 -14.18
C ASP A 137 -21.74 13.19 -13.09
N SER A 138 -23.02 13.40 -13.37
CA SER A 138 -24.09 13.07 -12.43
C SER A 138 -24.06 11.58 -12.05
N THR A 139 -23.91 10.71 -13.06
CA THR A 139 -23.80 9.26 -12.85
C THR A 139 -22.57 8.91 -12.00
N GLY A 140 -21.42 9.52 -12.29
CA GLY A 140 -20.19 9.30 -11.54
C GLY A 140 -20.24 9.80 -10.10
N MET A 141 -20.84 10.96 -9.86
CA MET A 141 -21.02 11.54 -8.53
C MET A 141 -21.99 10.72 -7.66
N LEU A 142 -23.11 10.27 -8.21
CA LEU A 142 -24.03 9.38 -7.50
C LEU A 142 -23.34 8.04 -7.17
N GLY A 143 -22.62 7.49 -8.14
CA GLY A 143 -21.89 6.24 -7.99
C GLY A 143 -20.85 6.24 -6.87
N ARG A 144 -20.02 7.28 -6.79
CA ARG A 144 -19.02 7.40 -5.71
C ARG A 144 -19.67 7.52 -4.33
N ILE A 145 -20.81 8.20 -4.20
CA ILE A 145 -21.54 8.31 -2.93
C ILE A 145 -22.05 6.94 -2.49
N VAL A 146 -22.72 6.22 -3.40
CA VAL A 146 -23.24 4.86 -3.14
C VAL A 146 -22.10 3.90 -2.80
N PHE A 147 -20.99 3.94 -3.54
CA PHE A 147 -19.84 3.08 -3.29
C PHE A 147 -19.17 3.38 -1.94
N ALA A 148 -18.97 4.66 -1.60
CA ALA A 148 -18.42 5.06 -0.31
C ALA A 148 -19.29 4.58 0.85
N TRP A 149 -20.62 4.72 0.74
CA TRP A 149 -21.56 4.19 1.72
C TRP A 149 -21.49 2.66 1.85
N TRP A 150 -21.39 1.94 0.73
CA TRP A 150 -21.44 0.47 0.72
C TRP A 150 -20.13 -0.20 1.15
N LYS A 151 -18.97 0.34 0.73
CA LYS A 151 -17.65 -0.31 0.90
C LYS A 151 -16.63 0.48 1.71
N GLY A 152 -16.90 1.75 2.02
CA GLY A 152 -15.92 2.68 2.60
C GLY A 152 -15.20 2.15 3.85
N SER A 153 -15.89 1.43 4.73
CA SER A 153 -15.32 0.96 6.00
C SER A 153 -14.32 -0.19 5.89
N LYS A 154 -14.04 -0.72 4.70
CA LYS A 154 -13.16 -1.88 4.46
C LYS A 154 -12.04 -1.60 3.45
N LEU A 155 -11.96 -0.39 2.93
CA LEU A 155 -11.01 -0.03 1.86
C LEU A 155 -9.56 0.01 2.39
N ASP A 156 -9.36 0.49 3.61
CA ASP A 156 -8.07 0.56 4.29
C ASP A 156 -7.53 -0.83 4.66
N CYS A 157 -8.41 -1.79 4.96
CA CYS A 157 -8.02 -3.12 5.42
C CYS A 157 -7.29 -3.98 4.41
N ASN A 158 -7.76 -3.93 3.16
CA ASN A 158 -7.19 -4.68 2.06
C ASN A 158 -6.54 -3.73 1.05
N ALA A 159 -5.79 -2.75 1.54
CA ALA A 159 -5.28 -1.64 0.72
C ALA A 159 -4.53 -2.11 -0.53
N LYS A 160 -3.70 -3.15 -0.43
CA LYS A 160 -2.99 -3.74 -1.58
C LYS A 160 -3.93 -4.29 -2.65
N GLN A 161 -4.98 -5.00 -2.25
CA GLN A 161 -5.96 -5.59 -3.16
C GLN A 161 -6.82 -4.51 -3.80
N TRP A 162 -7.26 -3.53 -3.01
CA TRP A 162 -8.06 -2.41 -3.49
C TRP A 162 -7.31 -1.53 -4.48
N ARG A 163 -5.99 -1.33 -4.30
CA ARG A 163 -5.17 -0.63 -5.29
C ARG A 163 -5.14 -1.36 -6.63
N LEU A 164 -4.84 -2.66 -6.64
CA LEU A 164 -4.84 -3.45 -7.88
C LEU A 164 -6.22 -3.51 -8.55
N PHE A 165 -7.28 -3.70 -7.75
CA PHE A 165 -8.65 -3.68 -8.26
C PHE A 165 -9.01 -2.32 -8.87
N ALA A 166 -8.70 -1.22 -8.17
CA ALA A 166 -8.99 0.12 -8.64
C ALA A 166 -8.25 0.44 -9.94
N ASP A 167 -6.99 0.06 -10.05
CA ASP A 167 -6.20 0.32 -11.26
C ASP A 167 -6.65 -0.51 -12.46
N VAL A 168 -7.02 -1.79 -12.26
CA VAL A 168 -7.66 -2.58 -13.33
C VAL A 168 -9.00 -1.98 -13.75
N LEU A 169 -9.82 -1.53 -12.80
CA LEU A 169 -11.09 -0.87 -13.10
C LEU A 169 -10.89 0.46 -13.85
N ASN A 170 -9.83 1.21 -13.51
CA ASN A 170 -9.46 2.44 -14.21
C ASN A 170 -9.04 2.16 -15.66
N ASP A 171 -8.25 1.11 -15.90
CA ASP A 171 -7.82 0.70 -17.23
C ASP A 171 -9.01 0.25 -18.09
N ILE A 172 -9.95 -0.50 -17.52
CA ILE A 172 -11.23 -0.83 -18.19
C ILE A 172 -12.00 0.44 -18.54
N ALA A 173 -12.07 1.41 -17.62
CA ALA A 173 -12.77 2.66 -17.85
C ALA A 173 -12.13 3.47 -19.00
N MET A 174 -10.81 3.61 -19.02
CA MET A 174 -10.08 4.28 -20.10
C MET A 174 -10.25 3.54 -21.43
N PHE A 175 -10.23 2.21 -21.41
CA PHE A 175 -10.50 1.41 -22.62
C PHE A 175 -11.91 1.68 -23.17
N LEU A 176 -12.93 1.72 -22.32
CA LEU A 176 -14.30 2.06 -22.74
C LEU A 176 -14.37 3.44 -23.39
N GLU A 177 -13.65 4.43 -22.87
CA GLU A 177 -13.58 5.77 -23.46
C GLU A 177 -12.88 5.79 -24.82
N ILE A 178 -11.78 5.04 -24.97
CA ILE A 178 -11.06 4.94 -26.27
C ILE A 178 -11.94 4.26 -27.31
N MET A 179 -12.74 3.26 -26.92
CA MET A 179 -13.64 2.54 -27.83
C MET A 179 -14.97 3.26 -28.07
N ALA A 180 -15.36 4.21 -27.21
CA ALA A 180 -16.67 4.87 -27.28
C ALA A 180 -16.98 5.51 -28.65
N PRO A 181 -16.04 6.18 -29.35
CA PRO A 181 -16.32 6.77 -30.67
C PRO A 181 -16.72 5.75 -31.73
N MET A 182 -16.37 4.47 -31.58
CA MET A 182 -16.77 3.41 -32.51
C MET A 182 -18.25 3.03 -32.39
N TYR A 183 -18.91 3.42 -31.29
CA TYR A 183 -20.32 3.10 -31.02
C TYR A 183 -21.14 4.37 -30.71
N PRO A 184 -21.36 5.28 -31.70
CA PRO A 184 -22.00 6.57 -31.47
C PRO A 184 -23.38 6.50 -30.81
N ILE A 185 -24.17 5.45 -31.11
CA ILE A 185 -25.52 5.24 -30.57
C ILE A 185 -25.49 5.07 -29.03
N PHE A 186 -24.47 4.40 -28.50
CA PHE A 186 -24.32 4.15 -27.06
C PHE A 186 -23.29 5.07 -26.40
N PHE A 187 -22.76 6.06 -27.12
CA PHE A 187 -21.63 6.89 -26.68
C PHE A 187 -21.83 7.45 -25.27
N THR A 188 -22.94 8.15 -25.03
CA THR A 188 -23.27 8.76 -23.74
C THR A 188 -23.33 7.73 -22.61
N MET A 189 -23.91 6.55 -22.87
CA MET A 189 -24.00 5.48 -21.87
C MET A 189 -22.61 4.90 -21.56
N THR A 190 -21.78 4.69 -22.58
CA THR A 190 -20.42 4.16 -22.46
C THR A 190 -19.54 5.11 -21.65
N VAL A 191 -19.50 6.40 -21.99
CA VAL A 191 -18.66 7.38 -21.26
C VAL A 191 -19.19 7.63 -19.85
N SER A 192 -20.51 7.55 -19.62
CA SER A 192 -21.10 7.63 -18.28
C SER A 192 -20.72 6.43 -17.41
N THR A 193 -20.73 5.23 -17.98
CA THR A 193 -20.29 3.99 -17.30
C THR A 193 -18.80 4.03 -16.99
N SER A 194 -17.97 4.51 -17.92
CA SER A 194 -16.55 4.73 -17.67
C SER A 194 -16.31 5.73 -16.53
N ASN A 195 -16.98 6.88 -16.55
CA ASN A 195 -16.82 7.88 -15.51
C ASN A 195 -17.30 7.39 -14.15
N LEU A 196 -18.38 6.60 -14.10
CA LEU A 196 -18.80 5.87 -12.90
C LEU A 196 -17.68 5.00 -12.35
N ALA A 197 -17.05 4.18 -13.20
CA ALA A 197 -15.91 3.35 -12.82
C ALA A 197 -14.76 4.21 -12.27
N LYS A 198 -14.33 5.28 -12.99
CA LYS A 198 -13.28 6.20 -12.53
C LYS A 198 -13.62 6.89 -11.19
N CYS A 199 -14.88 7.22 -10.95
CA CYS A 199 -15.32 7.78 -9.68
C CYS A 199 -15.20 6.78 -8.52
N ILE A 200 -15.53 5.50 -8.76
CA ILE A 200 -15.33 4.41 -7.79
C ILE A 200 -13.83 4.23 -7.51
N VAL A 201 -13.00 4.22 -8.55
CA VAL A 201 -11.54 4.18 -8.46
C VAL A 201 -11.03 5.34 -7.60
N GLY A 202 -11.52 6.56 -7.80
CA GLY A 202 -11.12 7.72 -7.00
C GLY A 202 -11.39 7.54 -5.50
N VAL A 203 -12.52 6.94 -5.12
CA VAL A 203 -12.82 6.64 -3.71
C VAL A 203 -11.89 5.56 -3.15
N ALA A 204 -11.71 4.46 -3.87
CA ALA A 204 -10.83 3.37 -3.45
C ALA A 204 -9.36 3.82 -3.37
N GLY A 205 -8.87 4.54 -4.38
CA GLY A 205 -7.54 5.12 -4.43
C GLY A 205 -7.31 6.11 -3.29
N GLY A 206 -8.25 7.03 -3.03
CA GLY A 206 -8.15 7.99 -1.93
C GLY A 206 -8.08 7.31 -0.56
N ALA A 207 -8.95 6.33 -0.29
CA ALA A 207 -8.97 5.61 0.97
C ALA A 207 -7.70 4.77 1.20
N THR A 208 -7.23 4.05 0.17
CA THR A 208 -6.01 3.23 0.27
C THR A 208 -4.75 4.07 0.38
N ARG A 209 -4.70 5.22 -0.32
CA ARG A 209 -3.63 6.21 -0.18
C ARG A 209 -3.55 6.76 1.23
N ALA A 210 -4.68 7.14 1.83
CA ALA A 210 -4.71 7.59 3.22
C ALA A 210 -4.17 6.53 4.19
N ALA A 211 -4.56 5.26 4.01
CA ALA A 211 -4.04 4.13 4.80
C ALA A 211 -2.53 3.92 4.61
N LEU A 212 -2.01 4.10 3.39
CA LEU A 212 -0.58 4.04 3.12
C LEU A 212 0.19 5.21 3.74
N THR A 213 -0.34 6.42 3.67
CA THR A 213 0.26 7.59 4.32
C THR A 213 0.34 7.37 5.84
N MET A 214 -0.71 6.80 6.45
CA MET A 214 -0.67 6.39 7.87
C MET A 214 0.45 5.38 8.15
N HIS A 215 0.60 4.37 7.30
CA HIS A 215 1.64 3.34 7.44
C HIS A 215 3.05 3.90 7.24
N GLN A 216 3.20 4.83 6.31
CA GLN A 216 4.47 5.41 5.91
C GLN A 216 4.96 6.47 6.90
N ALA A 217 4.08 7.18 7.61
CA ALA A 217 4.47 8.16 8.61
C ALA A 217 5.04 7.49 9.88
N ARG A 218 6.30 7.79 10.22
CA ARG A 218 6.98 7.21 11.40
C ARG A 218 7.28 8.19 12.52
N ARG A 219 7.09 9.49 12.31
CA ARG A 219 7.38 10.54 13.30
C ARG A 219 6.19 11.48 13.51
N ASN A 220 4.98 10.93 13.54
CA ASN A 220 3.73 11.73 13.53
C ASN A 220 3.71 12.78 12.39
N ASN A 221 4.39 12.46 11.28
CA ASN A 221 4.65 13.34 10.15
C ASN A 221 3.71 13.06 8.97
N MET A 222 2.49 12.59 9.24
CA MET A 222 1.51 12.23 8.20
C MET A 222 1.27 13.37 7.20
N ALA A 223 1.11 14.61 7.69
CA ALA A 223 0.85 15.75 6.83
C ALA A 223 2.01 16.00 5.84
N ASP A 224 3.25 15.89 6.32
CA ASP A 224 4.44 16.02 5.48
C ASP A 224 4.55 14.87 4.47
N VAL A 225 4.37 13.62 4.90
CA VAL A 225 4.34 12.46 3.98
C VAL A 225 3.28 12.64 2.90
N SER A 226 2.07 13.06 3.27
CA SER A 226 0.97 13.32 2.32
C SER A 226 1.30 14.45 1.34
N ALA A 227 1.88 15.55 1.82
CA ALA A 227 2.23 16.69 0.98
C ALA A 227 3.34 16.35 -0.03
N LYS A 228 4.32 15.54 0.39
CA LYS A 228 5.43 15.08 -0.45
C LYS A 228 4.99 14.07 -1.48
N ASP A 229 4.14 13.13 -1.09
CA ASP A 229 3.49 12.19 -1.99
C ASP A 229 2.66 12.93 -3.06
N SER A 230 1.86 13.92 -2.67
CA SER A 230 1.14 14.78 -3.63
C SER A 230 2.06 15.57 -4.56
N SER A 231 3.21 16.05 -4.07
CA SER A 231 4.19 16.76 -4.89
C SER A 231 4.87 15.83 -5.90
N GLN A 232 5.20 14.60 -5.51
CA GLN A 232 5.77 13.58 -6.38
C GLN A 232 4.79 13.24 -7.51
N GLU A 233 3.54 12.95 -7.18
CA GLU A 233 2.48 12.71 -8.16
C GLU A 233 2.28 13.89 -9.12
N THR A 234 2.33 15.12 -8.61
CA THR A 234 2.19 16.33 -9.43
C THR A 234 3.32 16.46 -10.46
N VAL A 235 4.57 16.22 -10.06
CA VAL A 235 5.72 16.24 -10.97
C VAL A 235 5.60 15.16 -12.04
N VAL A 236 5.18 13.95 -11.65
CA VAL A 236 4.96 12.84 -12.58
C VAL A 236 3.85 13.17 -13.58
N ASN A 237 2.73 13.72 -13.11
CA ASN A 237 1.63 14.14 -13.98
C ASN A 237 2.04 15.26 -14.93
N LEU A 238 2.85 16.23 -14.48
CA LEU A 238 3.40 17.26 -15.35
C LEU A 238 4.27 16.66 -16.45
N ALA A 239 5.14 15.70 -16.12
CA ALA A 239 5.93 14.99 -17.12
C ALA A 239 5.04 14.20 -18.10
N GLY A 240 3.99 13.55 -17.59
CA GLY A 240 2.98 12.88 -18.40
C GLY A 240 2.30 13.82 -19.39
N LEU A 241 1.87 15.01 -18.94
CA LEU A 241 1.28 16.04 -19.80
C LEU A 241 2.23 16.49 -20.91
N LEU A 242 3.50 16.75 -20.59
CA LEU A 242 4.51 17.15 -21.59
C LEU A 242 4.71 16.08 -22.65
N VAL A 243 4.79 14.81 -22.25
CA VAL A 243 4.93 13.69 -23.18
C VAL A 243 3.65 13.49 -24.00
N SER A 244 2.47 13.63 -23.39
CA SER A 244 1.18 13.58 -24.09
C SER A 244 1.05 14.66 -25.16
N LEU A 245 1.53 15.88 -24.92
CA LEU A 245 1.51 16.96 -25.92
C LEU A 245 2.27 16.59 -27.20
N LEU A 246 3.36 15.83 -27.07
CA LEU A 246 4.14 15.34 -28.20
C LEU A 246 3.54 14.06 -28.82
N MET A 247 3.00 13.18 -27.97
CA MET A 247 2.46 11.89 -28.38
C MET A 247 1.14 12.01 -29.14
N LEU A 248 0.19 12.82 -28.65
CA LEU A 248 -1.20 12.85 -29.17
C LEU A 248 -1.28 13.21 -30.67
N PRO A 249 -0.54 14.20 -31.21
CA PRO A 249 -0.55 14.50 -32.64
C PRO A 249 0.00 13.36 -33.51
N LEU A 250 0.91 12.54 -32.98
CA LEU A 250 1.52 11.42 -33.71
C LEU A 250 0.56 10.23 -33.81
N VAL A 251 -0.30 10.04 -32.81
CA VAL A 251 -1.24 8.90 -32.74
C VAL A 251 -2.65 9.27 -33.20
N SER A 252 -2.99 10.56 -33.29
CA SER A 252 -4.35 11.04 -33.58
C SER A 252 -4.93 10.53 -34.89
N SER A 253 -4.07 10.33 -35.89
CA SER A 253 -4.47 9.92 -37.24
C SER A 253 -4.50 8.39 -37.42
N CYS A 254 -4.06 7.63 -36.42
CA CYS A 254 -3.91 6.18 -36.50
C CYS A 254 -4.55 5.50 -35.27
N PRO A 255 -5.84 5.15 -35.31
CA PRO A 255 -6.55 4.52 -34.18
C PRO A 255 -5.89 3.23 -33.68
N SER A 256 -5.33 2.43 -34.60
CA SER A 256 -4.59 1.20 -34.26
C SER A 256 -3.31 1.49 -33.47
N LEU A 257 -2.58 2.56 -33.81
CA LEU A 257 -1.40 2.99 -33.08
C LEU A 257 -1.77 3.52 -31.69
N SER A 258 -2.83 4.34 -31.60
CA SER A 258 -3.38 4.81 -30.32
C SER A 258 -3.75 3.65 -29.40
N LEU A 259 -4.47 2.65 -29.93
CA LEU A 259 -4.83 1.44 -29.18
C LEU A 259 -3.59 0.60 -28.79
N GLY A 260 -2.62 0.46 -29.69
CA GLY A 260 -1.34 -0.21 -29.39
C GLY A 260 -0.57 0.48 -28.27
N CYS A 261 -0.45 1.81 -28.31
CA CYS A 261 0.14 2.62 -27.25
C CYS A 261 -0.61 2.42 -25.93
N PHE A 262 -1.94 2.48 -25.95
CA PHE A 262 -2.76 2.26 -24.75
C PHE A 262 -2.53 0.86 -24.14
N ILE A 263 -2.47 -0.20 -24.95
CA ILE A 263 -2.22 -1.57 -24.47
C ILE A 263 -0.84 -1.68 -23.81
N LEU A 264 0.19 -1.10 -24.42
CA LEU A 264 1.55 -1.10 -23.85
C LEU A 264 1.61 -0.32 -22.53
N LEU A 265 0.98 0.87 -22.48
CA LEU A 265 0.90 1.68 -21.27
C LEU A 265 0.09 0.97 -20.17
N THR A 266 -0.99 0.28 -20.53
CA THR A 266 -1.80 -0.53 -19.60
C THR A 266 -0.98 -1.68 -19.01
N ALA A 267 -0.21 -2.40 -19.83
CA ALA A 267 0.68 -3.44 -19.33
C ALA A 267 1.74 -2.89 -18.36
N LEU A 268 2.34 -1.74 -18.69
CA LEU A 268 3.27 -1.04 -17.81
C LEU A 268 2.60 -0.58 -16.51
N HIS A 269 1.41 -0.01 -16.60
CA HIS A 269 0.61 0.48 -15.47
C HIS A 269 0.32 -0.64 -14.46
N ILE A 270 -0.24 -1.76 -14.92
CA ILE A 270 -0.56 -2.92 -14.08
C ILE A 270 0.72 -3.55 -13.49
N TYR A 271 1.78 -3.68 -14.29
CA TYR A 271 3.06 -4.20 -13.81
C TYR A 271 3.66 -3.31 -12.71
N ALA A 272 3.69 -2.00 -12.93
CA ALA A 272 4.20 -1.03 -11.98
C ALA A 272 3.41 -1.07 -10.67
N ASN A 273 2.07 -1.10 -10.74
CA ASN A 273 1.24 -1.22 -9.54
C ASN A 273 1.49 -2.54 -8.78
N TYR A 274 1.61 -3.67 -9.50
CA TYR A 274 1.96 -4.95 -8.88
C TYR A 274 3.28 -4.85 -8.11
N ARG A 275 4.31 -4.23 -8.71
CA ARG A 275 5.60 -4.00 -8.06
C ARG A 275 5.49 -3.05 -6.87
N ALA A 276 4.68 -2.00 -6.96
CA ALA A 276 4.43 -1.05 -5.88
C ALA A 276 3.80 -1.76 -4.66
N VAL A 277 2.70 -2.50 -4.86
CA VAL A 277 2.01 -3.17 -3.75
C VAL A 277 2.82 -4.33 -3.16
N ARG A 278 3.70 -4.96 -3.95
CA ARG A 278 4.66 -5.98 -3.47
C ARG A 278 5.81 -5.40 -2.67
N ALA A 279 6.16 -4.13 -2.88
CA ALA A 279 7.18 -3.44 -2.09
C ALA A 279 6.69 -3.12 -0.66
N LEU A 280 5.38 -2.94 -0.47
CA LEU A 280 4.78 -2.61 0.82
C LEU A 280 4.89 -3.74 1.84
N VAL A 281 5.25 -3.37 3.07
CA VAL A 281 5.29 -4.25 4.24
C VAL A 281 4.37 -3.66 5.30
N LEU A 282 3.07 -3.88 5.17
CA LEU A 282 2.06 -3.37 6.12
C LEU A 282 2.18 -4.10 7.46
N GLU A 283 2.23 -3.35 8.56
CA GLU A 283 2.35 -3.87 9.93
C GLU A 283 1.00 -4.26 10.56
N THR A 284 -0.10 -3.95 9.89
CA THR A 284 -1.46 -4.29 10.33
C THR A 284 -1.87 -5.65 9.80
N LEU A 285 -2.62 -6.40 10.59
CA LEU A 285 -3.20 -7.67 10.15
C LEU A 285 -4.56 -7.45 9.48
N ASN A 286 -4.67 -7.86 8.21
CA ASN A 286 -5.96 -8.13 7.60
C ASN A 286 -6.31 -9.62 7.76
N GLU A 287 -7.47 -10.01 7.24
CA GLU A 287 -7.96 -11.40 7.34
C GLU A 287 -6.97 -12.40 6.73
N SER A 288 -6.43 -12.11 5.54
CA SER A 288 -5.49 -13.01 4.86
C SER A 288 -4.14 -13.10 5.58
N ARG A 289 -3.56 -11.98 6.02
CA ARG A 289 -2.30 -11.98 6.80
C ARG A 289 -2.50 -12.69 8.14
N LEU A 290 -3.63 -12.50 8.81
CA LEU A 290 -3.96 -13.19 10.06
C LEU A 290 -4.05 -14.71 9.85
N GLN A 291 -4.72 -15.18 8.79
CA GLN A 291 -4.77 -16.59 8.45
C GLN A 291 -3.38 -17.20 8.25
N LEU A 292 -2.51 -16.49 7.51
CA LEU A 292 -1.15 -16.94 7.24
C LEU A 292 -0.33 -17.05 8.54
N VAL A 293 -0.38 -16.02 9.39
CA VAL A 293 0.31 -16.00 10.68
C VAL A 293 -0.20 -17.12 11.58
N LEU A 294 -1.51 -17.28 11.72
CA LEU A 294 -2.11 -18.30 12.59
C LEU A 294 -1.79 -19.72 12.10
N LYS A 295 -1.89 -19.96 10.79
CA LYS A 295 -1.54 -21.26 10.20
C LYS A 295 -0.07 -21.59 10.44
N HIS A 296 0.83 -20.62 10.24
CA HIS A 296 2.25 -20.80 10.47
C HIS A 296 2.57 -21.10 11.95
N PHE A 297 1.97 -20.32 12.86
CA PHE A 297 2.13 -20.51 14.30
C PHE A 297 1.64 -21.88 14.77
N LEU A 298 0.45 -22.31 14.33
CA LEU A 298 -0.09 -23.63 14.69
C LEU A 298 0.74 -24.80 14.14
N GLN A 299 1.42 -24.62 13.00
CA GLN A 299 2.22 -25.67 12.37
C GLN A 299 3.66 -25.74 12.87
N ARG A 300 4.27 -24.59 13.20
CA ARG A 300 5.70 -24.48 13.52
C ARG A 300 6.01 -23.97 14.92
N GLY A 301 5.03 -23.42 15.63
CA GLY A 301 5.23 -22.77 16.93
C GLY A 301 5.91 -21.39 16.86
N GLU A 302 6.12 -20.86 15.65
CA GLU A 302 6.82 -19.59 15.38
C GLU A 302 5.84 -18.54 14.84
N VAL A 303 6.05 -17.27 15.19
CA VAL A 303 5.25 -16.15 14.65
C VAL A 303 5.84 -15.70 13.33
N LEU A 304 5.03 -15.69 12.27
CA LEU A 304 5.46 -15.26 10.94
C LEU A 304 5.75 -13.75 10.92
N GLU A 305 6.95 -13.37 10.46
CA GLU A 305 7.35 -11.96 10.37
C GLU A 305 6.47 -11.15 9.39
N PRO A 306 6.26 -9.84 9.63
CA PRO A 306 5.45 -8.99 8.76
C PRO A 306 5.89 -9.00 7.29
N ALA A 307 7.20 -8.99 7.02
CA ALA A 307 7.73 -9.01 5.65
C ALA A 307 7.31 -10.29 4.91
N SER A 308 7.50 -11.45 5.54
CA SER A 308 7.11 -12.75 5.00
C SER A 308 5.60 -12.86 4.80
N ALA A 309 4.81 -12.42 5.79
CA ALA A 309 3.36 -12.39 5.69
C ALA A 309 2.86 -11.52 4.53
N ASN A 310 3.47 -10.35 4.31
CA ASN A 310 3.13 -9.43 3.21
C ASN A 310 3.52 -9.99 1.84
N GLN A 311 4.61 -10.76 1.73
CA GLN A 311 5.00 -11.42 0.48
C GLN A 311 4.09 -12.59 0.13
N MET A 312 3.65 -13.35 1.14
CA MET A 312 2.71 -14.46 0.97
C MET A 312 1.26 -14.01 0.78
N GLU A 313 0.95 -12.75 1.11
CA GLU A 313 -0.41 -12.21 1.00
C GLU A 313 -0.92 -12.30 -0.45
N PRO A 314 -2.14 -12.82 -0.65
CA PRO A 314 -2.79 -12.80 -1.95
C PRO A 314 -3.25 -11.39 -2.31
N LEU A 315 -2.94 -10.98 -3.53
CA LEU A 315 -3.16 -9.62 -4.00
C LEU A 315 -4.48 -9.41 -4.78
N TRP A 316 -5.20 -10.48 -5.11
CA TRP A 316 -6.44 -10.40 -5.89
C TRP A 316 -7.67 -10.69 -5.03
N THR A 317 -8.76 -9.96 -5.31
CA THR A 317 -10.05 -10.12 -4.66
C THR A 317 -10.79 -11.34 -5.24
N GLY A 318 -10.56 -12.55 -4.70
CA GLY A 318 -11.28 -13.75 -5.15
C GLY A 318 -10.98 -15.02 -4.36
N PHE A 319 -12.03 -15.80 -4.06
CA PHE A 319 -12.07 -17.19 -3.55
C PHE A 319 -11.13 -17.60 -2.41
N TRP A 320 -10.74 -16.68 -1.53
CA TRP A 320 -10.07 -17.10 -0.30
C TRP A 320 -11.12 -17.53 0.73
N PRO A 321 -10.95 -18.69 1.39
CA PRO A 321 -11.83 -19.09 2.47
C PRO A 321 -11.85 -17.98 3.52
N SER A 322 -13.03 -17.51 3.94
CA SER A 322 -13.09 -16.55 5.06
C SER A 322 -12.67 -17.23 6.36
N LEU A 323 -11.85 -16.56 7.17
CA LEU A 323 -11.49 -17.07 8.49
C LEU A 323 -12.66 -16.84 9.43
N SER A 324 -13.35 -17.91 9.83
CA SER A 324 -14.27 -17.84 10.96
C SER A 324 -13.49 -17.95 12.27
N LEU A 325 -12.96 -16.82 12.75
CA LEU A 325 -12.35 -16.76 14.08
C LEU A 325 -13.46 -16.58 15.12
N SER A 326 -13.67 -17.58 15.97
CA SER A 326 -14.56 -17.47 17.12
C SER A 326 -13.72 -17.39 18.40
N LEU A 327 -13.62 -16.18 18.97
CA LEU A 327 -12.93 -15.94 20.24
C LEU A 327 -13.88 -16.16 21.42
N GLY A 328 -13.35 -16.64 22.54
CA GLY A 328 -14.15 -16.85 23.76
C GLY A 328 -15.16 -18.00 23.67
N VAL A 329 -14.97 -18.94 22.73
CA VAL A 329 -15.84 -20.13 22.65
C VAL A 329 -15.66 -21.01 23.89
N PRO A 330 -16.75 -21.51 24.50
CA PRO A 330 -16.66 -22.47 25.59
C PRO A 330 -15.81 -23.68 25.19
N LEU A 331 -14.98 -24.18 26.12
CA LEU A 331 -14.06 -25.30 25.86
C LEU A 331 -14.77 -26.55 25.27
N HIS A 332 -16.03 -26.79 25.67
CA HIS A 332 -16.82 -27.92 25.16
C HIS A 332 -17.07 -27.86 23.64
N HIS A 333 -17.07 -26.67 23.04
CA HIS A 333 -17.26 -26.47 21.61
C HIS A 333 -16.04 -26.89 20.77
N LEU A 334 -14.84 -26.83 21.37
CA LEU A 334 -13.61 -27.32 20.76
C LEU A 334 -13.54 -28.85 20.84
N VAL A 335 -13.92 -29.42 21.99
CA VAL A 335 -13.93 -30.87 22.23
C VAL A 335 -14.98 -31.59 21.37
N SER A 336 -16.15 -30.98 21.15
CA SER A 336 -17.20 -31.55 20.30
C SER A 336 -16.83 -31.54 18.81
N ARG A 337 -16.14 -30.51 18.32
CA ARG A 337 -15.63 -30.46 16.94
C ARG A 337 -14.57 -31.52 16.65
N GLN A 338 -13.70 -31.81 17.61
CA GLN A 338 -12.64 -32.81 17.45
C GLN A 338 -13.19 -34.25 17.45
N LYS A 339 -14.41 -34.46 17.99
CA LYS A 339 -15.11 -35.77 18.00
C LYS A 339 -15.89 -36.10 16.73
N GLN A 340 -15.89 -35.23 15.70
CA GLN A 340 -16.37 -35.61 14.37
C GLN A 340 -15.19 -35.98 13.47
N PRO A 341 -14.77 -37.27 13.43
CA PRO A 341 -13.98 -37.74 12.30
C PRO A 341 -14.86 -37.69 11.05
N SER A 342 -14.32 -37.12 9.98
CA SER A 342 -14.80 -37.34 8.62
C SER A 342 -14.92 -38.85 8.41
N ALA A 343 -16.14 -39.37 8.34
CA ALA A 343 -16.38 -40.72 7.88
C ALA A 343 -16.04 -40.78 6.39
N SER A 344 -14.82 -41.21 6.08
CA SER A 344 -14.45 -41.77 4.78
C SER A 344 -13.79 -43.12 5.07
N PRO A 345 -14.28 -44.22 4.49
CA PRO A 345 -13.74 -45.53 4.79
C PRO A 345 -12.47 -45.71 3.96
N MET A 346 -11.31 -45.87 4.61
CA MET A 346 -10.13 -46.37 3.93
C MET A 346 -9.28 -47.22 4.87
N ASN A 347 -8.81 -48.30 4.29
CA ASN A 347 -8.27 -49.51 4.89
C ASN A 347 -7.12 -49.28 5.88
N SER A 348 -7.06 -50.22 6.82
CA SER A 348 -5.92 -50.59 7.67
C SER A 348 -4.55 -50.36 7.03
N GLY A 349 -3.74 -49.51 7.67
CA GLY A 349 -2.33 -49.33 7.36
C GLY A 349 -1.74 -48.18 8.16
N GLU A 350 -1.08 -48.54 9.27
CA GLU A 350 -0.11 -47.77 10.09
C GLU A 350 0.02 -46.24 9.87
N CYS A 351 -0.22 -45.47 10.94
CA CYS A 351 0.36 -44.13 11.07
C CYS A 351 1.07 -44.00 12.43
N ARG A 352 2.40 -43.86 12.34
CA ARG A 352 3.34 -43.67 13.45
C ARG A 352 3.07 -42.37 14.20
N ASN A 353 3.14 -42.49 15.52
CA ASN A 353 3.27 -41.39 16.46
C ASN A 353 4.48 -40.50 16.13
N SER A 354 4.28 -39.18 16.00
CA SER A 354 5.36 -38.20 16.15
C SER A 354 4.83 -36.89 16.76
N TRP A 355 4.52 -36.95 18.05
CA TRP A 355 4.56 -35.78 18.94
C TRP A 355 5.74 -35.99 19.88
N PRO A 356 6.68 -35.04 20.04
CA PRO A 356 7.73 -35.20 21.03
C PRO A 356 7.15 -34.97 22.45
N PRO A 357 7.38 -35.88 23.41
CA PRO A 357 6.99 -35.68 24.79
C PRO A 357 8.12 -34.98 25.54
N LYS A 358 7.86 -33.83 26.15
CA LYS A 358 8.64 -33.38 27.31
C LYS A 358 7.68 -32.90 28.39
N VAL A 359 7.16 -33.87 29.14
CA VAL A 359 6.61 -33.65 30.48
C VAL A 359 7.58 -34.32 31.45
N HIS A 360 8.39 -33.52 32.14
CA HIS A 360 9.13 -34.00 33.30
C HIS A 360 8.12 -34.26 34.43
N ARG A 361 8.00 -35.53 34.78
CA ARG A 361 7.20 -36.01 35.91
C ARG A 361 8.04 -35.83 37.18
N ILE A 362 7.73 -34.81 37.98
CA ILE A 362 8.18 -34.73 39.37
C ILE A 362 7.04 -35.25 40.25
N ASN A 363 7.30 -36.38 40.93
CA ASN A 363 6.41 -36.95 41.94
C ASN A 363 6.37 -36.03 43.17
N GLY A 364 5.16 -35.77 43.68
CA GLY A 364 4.95 -35.06 44.95
C GLY A 364 3.70 -34.21 44.88
N GLY A 365 2.66 -34.61 45.60
CA GLY A 365 1.39 -33.88 45.60
C GLY A 365 1.53 -32.45 46.13
N CYS A 366 0.80 -31.52 45.52
CA CYS A 366 0.26 -30.34 46.19
C CYS A 366 -0.78 -29.65 45.30
N ARG A 367 -1.71 -28.97 45.99
CA ARG A 367 -2.89 -28.24 45.53
C ARG A 367 -2.64 -27.37 44.29
N PRO A 368 -3.68 -27.06 43.49
CA PRO A 368 -3.56 -26.06 42.44
C PRO A 368 -3.32 -24.67 43.06
N SER A 369 -2.08 -24.21 43.00
CA SER A 369 -1.74 -22.79 43.04
C SER A 369 -2.03 -22.19 41.66
N LEU A 370 -2.85 -21.14 41.67
CA LEU A 370 -3.21 -20.29 40.53
C LEU A 370 -1.99 -19.85 39.70
N PRO A 371 -2.09 -19.81 38.35
CA PRO A 371 -1.32 -18.89 37.56
C PRO A 371 -2.11 -17.59 37.34
N VAL A 372 -1.44 -16.50 37.68
CA VAL A 372 -1.69 -15.07 37.47
C VAL A 372 -2.68 -14.76 36.33
N THR A 373 -3.80 -14.15 36.71
CA THR A 373 -4.78 -13.52 35.83
C THR A 373 -4.19 -12.24 35.24
N TYR A 374 -4.01 -12.16 33.91
CA TYR A 374 -3.93 -10.87 33.25
C TYR A 374 -5.34 -10.32 33.05
N THR A 375 -5.76 -9.48 33.98
CA THR A 375 -7.04 -8.77 33.92
C THR A 375 -6.89 -7.58 32.97
N ILE A 376 -7.42 -7.68 31.76
CA ILE A 376 -7.66 -6.50 30.93
C ILE A 376 -8.91 -5.80 31.52
N PRO A 377 -8.84 -4.53 31.94
CA PRO A 377 -9.97 -3.87 32.58
C PRO A 377 -11.10 -3.67 31.56
N SER A 378 -12.15 -4.46 31.74
CA SER A 378 -13.46 -4.31 31.11
C SER A 378 -14.16 -3.06 31.64
N LYS A 379 -14.08 -1.95 30.90
CA LYS A 379 -15.10 -0.89 30.94
C LYS A 379 -15.26 -0.28 29.56
N THR A 380 -16.09 -0.91 28.73
CA THR A 380 -16.95 -0.19 27.79
C THR A 380 -18.19 -1.03 27.52
N HIS A 381 -19.34 -0.40 27.80
CA HIS A 381 -20.68 -0.95 27.70
C HIS A 381 -20.94 -1.69 26.38
N GLY A 382 -21.64 -2.82 26.47
CA GLY A 382 -22.19 -3.53 25.34
C GLY A 382 -23.14 -2.66 24.52
N LYS A 383 -22.91 -2.61 23.21
CA LYS A 383 -23.91 -2.38 22.16
C LYS A 383 -23.25 -2.70 20.80
N LEU A 384 -23.87 -3.62 20.06
CA LEU A 384 -23.68 -3.98 18.65
C LEU A 384 -22.23 -4.24 18.17
N TRP A 385 -21.79 -5.50 18.30
CA TRP A 385 -20.61 -6.02 17.60
C TRP A 385 -21.06 -6.55 16.23
N ASN A 386 -20.91 -5.74 15.18
CA ASN A 386 -21.21 -6.15 13.81
C ASN A 386 -20.07 -7.04 13.29
N LYS A 387 -20.37 -8.32 13.05
CA LYS A 387 -19.47 -9.47 12.76
C LYS A 387 -18.43 -9.34 11.63
N GLY A 388 -18.25 -8.17 11.00
CA GLY A 388 -17.42 -8.01 9.80
C GLY A 388 -16.44 -6.84 9.78
N GLN A 389 -16.31 -6.04 10.85
CA GLN A 389 -15.48 -4.82 10.88
C GLN A 389 -14.18 -4.93 11.72
N GLU A 390 -13.93 -6.04 12.42
CA GLU A 390 -13.03 -6.00 13.58
C GLU A 390 -11.60 -6.49 13.36
N VAL A 391 -11.33 -7.30 12.33
CA VAL A 391 -10.01 -7.94 12.22
C VAL A 391 -8.89 -6.94 11.93
N CYS A 392 -9.23 -5.85 11.24
CA CYS A 392 -8.28 -4.94 10.61
C CYS A 392 -7.76 -3.81 11.52
N LYS A 393 -8.54 -3.42 12.54
CA LYS A 393 -8.19 -2.27 13.41
C LYS A 393 -7.56 -2.64 14.75
N ILE A 394 -7.47 -3.94 15.08
CA ILE A 394 -7.23 -4.38 16.46
C ILE A 394 -5.82 -4.96 16.68
N TRP A 395 -5.09 -5.38 15.63
CA TRP A 395 -3.84 -6.11 15.82
C TRP A 395 -2.68 -5.56 14.97
N LYS A 396 -1.77 -4.85 15.65
CA LYS A 396 -0.44 -4.53 15.14
C LYS A 396 0.51 -5.61 15.62
N ILE A 397 1.33 -6.18 14.73
CA ILE A 397 2.36 -7.15 15.12
C ILE A 397 3.43 -6.37 15.90
N GLY A 398 3.59 -6.69 17.19
CA GLY A 398 4.54 -6.06 18.12
C GLY A 398 5.92 -6.67 18.06
#